data_AF-W9S3Q3-F1
#
_entry.id   AF-W9S3Q3-F1
#
_cell.length_a   1.000
_cell.length_b   1.000
_cell.length_c   1.000
_cell.angle_alpha   90.00
_cell.angle_beta   90.00
_cell.angle_gamma   90.00
#
_symmetry.space_group_name_H-M   'P 1'
#
loop_
_entity.id
_entity.type
_entity.pdbx_description
1 polymer ?
#
loop_
_entity_poly.entity_id
_entity_poly.type
_entity_poly.pdbx_seq_one_letter_code
_entity_poly.pdbx_strand_id
1 'polypeptide(L)'
;MEEKEDERIDRPGISSSSVGRNEGPSSLLFRYLHSLFEMLEEELIHHETKLRELRTRAIRHLLDGEFERLKDLEPEVKKFNMCIEGHKDSVENLSKTLNDMELVFEKSGALSFAEFEEGYDEKMREKNPMKMEEAEEGRRIGNKNLMDMLQQLNQSDEGRNAFVALRTVAISIGIKLSCLLVEYFLLILQSEPDQMEAKIEEVTGTIQWENLEGNSVIIDLFVSVVEFIGKEMRNSTTKGSSAADQKEEMMKENHVWYGEREKDLLGIIFFEVLNLDFAFSRPIFLMRFPHKEILVKIGKNISKSFKLKLERIKLKMYEVKKLEFDQSVEDEDPETKELKERLEMEIKERWYELSFSNELVNKVESLHIK
;
A
#
# COMPACT_ATOMS: atom_id res chain seq x y z
N MET A 1 24.78 9.12 -68.13
CA MET A 1 23.37 9.53 -68.24
C MET A 1 22.61 8.56 -67.35
N GLU A 2 22.49 8.91 -66.08
CA GLU A 2 21.69 8.22 -65.07
C GLU A 2 21.55 9.26 -63.95
N GLU A 3 20.43 9.98 -63.99
CA GLU A 3 20.01 10.93 -62.96
C GLU A 3 19.58 10.13 -61.73
N LYS A 4 20.17 10.41 -60.58
CA LYS A 4 19.63 10.00 -59.28
C LYS A 4 18.88 11.18 -58.70
N GLU A 5 17.57 11.05 -58.63
CA GLU A 5 16.67 11.97 -57.94
C GLU A 5 16.90 11.86 -56.42
N ASP A 6 17.31 12.98 -55.82
CA ASP A 6 17.38 13.14 -54.37
C ASP A 6 15.97 13.44 -53.84
N GLU A 7 15.34 12.44 -53.22
CA GLU A 7 14.14 12.62 -52.39
C GLU A 7 14.49 13.41 -51.13
N ARG A 8 14.12 14.70 -51.10
CA ARG A 8 14.07 15.50 -49.87
C ARG A 8 12.90 15.04 -49.02
N ILE A 9 13.19 14.31 -47.95
CA ILE A 9 12.26 14.08 -46.85
C ILE A 9 12.19 15.36 -46.00
N ASP A 10 11.09 16.09 -46.12
CA ASP A 10 10.77 17.20 -45.22
C ASP A 10 10.62 16.69 -43.78
N ARG A 11 11.53 17.11 -42.91
CA ARG A 11 11.38 16.90 -41.46
C ARG A 11 10.30 17.85 -40.93
N PRO A 12 9.28 17.35 -40.19
CA PRO A 12 8.34 18.22 -39.52
C PRO A 12 9.09 19.07 -38.50
N GLY A 13 8.89 20.39 -38.58
CA GLY A 13 9.43 21.33 -37.61
C GLY A 13 8.98 20.98 -36.20
N ILE A 14 9.94 20.76 -35.31
CA ILE A 14 9.70 20.69 -33.87
C ILE A 14 9.31 22.11 -33.44
N SER A 15 8.02 22.39 -33.45
CA SER A 15 7.48 23.54 -32.75
C SER A 15 7.65 23.26 -31.25
N SER A 16 8.49 24.06 -30.60
CA SER A 16 8.55 24.15 -29.16
C SER A 16 7.26 24.80 -28.66
N SER A 17 6.17 24.04 -28.65
CA SER A 17 4.99 24.38 -27.87
C SER A 17 5.38 24.16 -26.40
N SER A 18 5.63 25.27 -25.71
CA SER A 18 5.58 25.30 -24.25
C SER A 18 4.17 24.88 -23.86
N VAL A 19 3.97 23.59 -23.65
CA VAL A 19 2.76 23.04 -23.02
C VAL A 19 2.74 23.64 -21.63
N GLY A 20 2.01 24.75 -21.49
CA GLY A 20 1.62 25.28 -20.20
C GLY A 20 0.92 24.14 -19.46
N ARG A 21 1.61 23.57 -18.48
CA ARG A 21 1.08 22.50 -17.65
C ARG A 21 -0.10 23.09 -16.90
N ASN A 22 -1.30 22.83 -17.40
CA ASN A 22 -2.54 23.14 -16.69
C ASN A 22 -2.49 22.37 -15.36
N GLU A 23 -2.27 23.10 -14.27
CA GLU A 23 -2.37 22.54 -12.93
C GLU A 23 -3.84 22.24 -12.65
N GLY A 24 -4.16 20.97 -12.37
CA GLY A 24 -5.53 20.58 -12.05
C GLY A 24 -6.03 21.25 -10.76
N PRO A 25 -7.34 21.53 -10.64
CA PRO A 25 -7.93 22.28 -9.52
C PRO A 25 -7.63 21.67 -8.14
N SER A 26 -7.48 20.35 -8.03
CA SER A 26 -7.16 19.66 -6.77
C SER A 26 -5.73 19.92 -6.28
N SER A 27 -4.76 20.11 -7.18
CA SER A 27 -3.37 20.42 -6.82
C SER A 27 -3.22 21.86 -6.31
N LEU A 28 -4.04 22.77 -6.84
CA LEU A 28 -4.11 24.15 -6.36
C LEU A 28 -4.70 24.20 -4.96
N LEU A 29 -5.73 23.39 -4.69
CA LEU A 29 -6.39 23.33 -3.39
C LEU A 29 -5.44 22.89 -2.27
N PHE A 30 -4.62 21.85 -2.47
CA PHE A 30 -3.69 21.40 -1.42
C PHE A 30 -2.53 22.36 -1.16
N ARG A 31 -1.91 22.93 -2.21
CA ARG A 31 -0.88 23.97 -2.02
C ARG A 31 -1.47 25.18 -1.31
N TYR A 32 -2.70 25.54 -1.66
CA TYR A 32 -3.43 26.60 -1.01
C TYR A 32 -3.67 26.29 0.48
N LEU A 33 -4.16 25.09 0.81
CA LEU A 33 -4.38 24.66 2.19
C LEU A 33 -3.09 24.61 3.02
N HIS A 34 -1.99 24.12 2.46
CA HIS A 34 -0.70 24.09 3.14
C HIS A 34 -0.14 25.49 3.38
N SER A 35 -0.12 26.33 2.34
CA SER A 35 0.31 27.72 2.46
C SER A 35 -0.57 28.49 3.45
N LEU A 36 -1.87 28.17 3.54
CA LEU A 36 -2.75 28.72 4.56
C LEU A 36 -2.36 28.26 5.96
N PHE A 37 -2.00 26.99 6.13
CA PHE A 37 -1.58 26.45 7.43
C PHE A 37 -0.30 27.10 7.94
N GLU A 38 0.74 27.17 7.09
CA GLU A 38 2.00 27.84 7.47
C GLU A 38 1.78 29.31 7.79
N MET A 39 0.99 30.01 6.96
CA MET A 39 0.64 31.40 7.21
C MET A 39 -0.10 31.57 8.54
N LEU A 40 -1.12 30.74 8.80
CA LEU A 40 -1.89 30.79 10.04
C LEU A 40 -1.03 30.48 11.26
N GLU A 41 -0.09 29.54 11.16
CA GLU A 41 0.83 29.19 12.23
C GLU A 41 1.80 30.35 12.54
N GLU A 42 2.42 30.94 11.52
CA GLU A 42 3.29 32.11 11.68
C GLU A 42 2.53 33.29 12.29
N GLU A 43 1.32 33.54 11.82
CA GLU A 43 0.48 34.59 12.38
C GLU A 43 0.07 34.27 13.82
N LEU A 44 -0.27 33.03 14.16
CA LEU A 44 -0.61 32.66 15.53
C LEU A 44 0.59 32.92 16.47
N ILE A 45 1.78 32.49 16.07
CA ILE A 45 3.04 32.73 16.79
C ILE A 45 3.28 34.24 16.97
N HIS A 46 3.05 35.03 15.91
CA HIS A 46 3.18 36.48 15.96
C HIS A 46 2.22 37.11 16.99
N HIS A 47 0.93 36.77 16.93
CA HIS A 47 -0.09 37.34 17.83
C HIS A 47 0.14 36.89 19.29
N GLU A 48 0.52 35.64 19.53
CA GLU A 48 0.88 35.15 20.87
C GLU A 48 2.11 35.88 21.44
N THR A 49 3.11 36.15 20.60
CA THR A 49 4.29 36.93 20.97
C THR A 49 3.92 38.35 21.37
N LYS A 50 3.07 39.01 20.57
CA LYS A 50 2.56 40.35 20.88
C LYS A 50 1.74 40.39 22.18
N LEU A 51 0.91 39.37 22.41
CA LEU A 51 0.16 39.24 23.65
C LEU A 51 1.08 39.08 24.88
N ARG A 52 2.18 38.34 24.72
CA ARG A 52 3.21 38.19 25.77
C ARG A 52 3.93 39.51 26.06
N GLU A 53 4.27 40.28 25.04
CA GLU A 53 4.85 41.63 25.18
C GLU A 53 3.89 42.58 25.90
N LEU A 54 2.59 42.54 25.57
CA LEU A 54 1.54 43.32 26.22
C LEU A 54 1.39 42.97 27.69
N ARG A 55 1.37 41.67 28.03
CA ARG A 55 1.35 41.21 29.43
C ARG A 55 2.57 41.72 30.20
N THR A 56 3.75 41.67 29.58
CA THR A 56 4.99 42.17 30.18
C THR A 56 4.97 43.69 30.39
N ARG A 57 4.36 44.46 29.47
CA ARG A 57 4.13 45.90 29.65
C ARG A 57 3.14 46.17 30.79
N ALA A 58 2.02 45.45 30.83
CA ALA A 58 1.02 45.59 31.88
C ALA A 58 1.60 45.31 33.28
N ILE A 59 2.42 44.25 33.42
CA ILE A 59 3.12 43.94 34.68
C ILE A 59 4.03 45.10 35.11
N ARG A 60 4.78 45.70 34.17
CA ARG A 60 5.62 46.87 34.48
C ARG A 60 4.79 48.06 34.97
N HIS A 61 3.74 48.42 34.25
CA HIS A 61 2.85 49.51 34.70
C HIS A 61 2.24 49.24 36.08
N LEU A 62 1.90 48.00 36.40
CA LEU A 62 1.42 47.62 37.74
C LEU A 62 2.49 47.81 38.83
N LEU A 63 3.73 47.41 38.56
CA LEU A 63 4.86 47.56 39.49
C LEU A 63 5.23 49.04 39.70
N ASP A 64 5.11 49.85 38.65
CA ASP A 64 5.42 51.28 38.67
C ASP A 64 4.25 52.14 39.21
N GLY A 65 3.10 51.53 39.52
CA GLY A 65 1.90 52.23 40.01
C GLY A 65 1.16 53.05 38.94
N GLU A 66 1.43 52.80 37.65
CA GLU A 66 0.87 53.52 36.50
C GLU A 66 -0.48 52.91 36.03
N PHE A 67 -1.44 52.77 36.94
CA PHE A 67 -2.70 52.06 36.67
C PHE A 67 -3.53 52.62 35.50
N GLU A 68 -3.50 53.93 35.27
CA GLU A 68 -4.25 54.55 34.17
C GLU A 68 -3.77 54.09 32.79
N ARG A 69 -2.47 53.77 32.64
CA ARG A 69 -1.90 53.24 31.38
C ARG A 69 -2.36 51.83 31.05
N LEU A 70 -2.95 51.10 32.00
CA LEU A 70 -3.52 49.79 31.74
C LEU A 70 -4.76 49.87 30.86
N LYS A 71 -5.54 50.97 30.94
CA LYS A 71 -6.72 51.20 30.10
C LYS A 71 -6.34 51.31 28.62
N ASP A 72 -5.15 51.85 28.33
CA ASP A 72 -4.64 51.97 26.96
C ASP A 72 -4.24 50.61 26.36
N LEU A 73 -3.89 49.62 27.19
CA LEU A 73 -3.51 48.27 26.75
C LEU A 73 -4.71 47.34 26.53
N GLU A 74 -5.84 47.60 27.20
CA GLU A 74 -7.06 46.80 27.10
C GLU A 74 -7.58 46.62 25.65
N PRO A 75 -7.69 47.67 24.80
CA PRO A 75 -8.13 47.50 23.42
C PRO A 75 -7.14 46.70 22.58
N GLU A 76 -5.83 46.84 22.80
CA GLU A 76 -4.80 46.05 22.10
C GLU A 76 -4.92 44.56 22.48
N VAL A 77 -5.03 44.25 23.78
CA VAL A 77 -5.21 42.87 24.26
C VAL A 77 -6.49 42.26 23.68
N LYS A 78 -7.59 43.00 23.67
CA LYS A 78 -8.85 42.54 23.10
C LYS A 78 -8.72 42.23 21.60
N LYS A 79 -8.04 43.11 20.84
CA LYS A 79 -7.77 42.91 19.41
C LYS A 79 -6.97 41.63 19.17
N PHE A 80 -5.85 41.43 19.88
CA PHE A 80 -5.00 40.24 19.71
C PHE A 80 -5.72 38.95 20.11
N ASN A 81 -6.52 38.97 21.19
CA ASN A 81 -7.34 37.82 21.57
C ASN A 81 -8.37 37.46 20.48
N MET A 82 -9.04 38.46 19.88
CA MET A 82 -9.97 38.21 18.77
C MET A 82 -9.26 37.58 17.54
N CYS A 83 -8.05 38.05 17.19
CA CYS A 83 -7.27 37.46 16.11
C CYS A 83 -6.88 36.00 16.41
N ILE A 84 -6.40 35.71 17.63
CA ILE A 84 -6.04 34.36 18.06
C ILE A 84 -7.24 33.41 17.97
N GLU A 85 -8.41 33.82 18.48
CA GLU A 85 -9.62 32.99 18.38
C GLU A 85 -10.05 32.77 16.93
N GLY A 86 -10.01 33.79 16.07
CA GLY A 86 -10.30 33.62 14.64
C GLY A 86 -9.34 32.67 13.92
N HIS A 87 -8.07 32.62 14.33
CA HIS A 87 -7.09 31.70 13.75
C HIS A 87 -7.31 30.28 14.25
N LYS A 88 -7.68 30.10 15.53
CA LYS A 88 -8.07 28.79 16.06
C LYS A 88 -9.28 28.22 15.32
N ASP A 89 -10.32 29.02 15.09
CA ASP A 89 -11.50 28.61 14.32
C ASP A 89 -11.09 28.19 12.89
N SER A 90 -10.16 28.91 12.27
CA SER A 90 -9.63 28.60 10.94
C SER A 90 -8.87 27.26 10.92
N VAL A 91 -8.00 27.03 11.91
CA VAL A 91 -7.27 25.76 12.08
C VAL A 91 -8.24 24.60 12.33
N GLU A 92 -9.28 24.79 13.14
CA GLU A 92 -10.30 23.77 13.40
C GLU A 92 -11.07 23.40 12.12
N ASN A 93 -11.48 24.40 11.32
CA ASN A 93 -12.16 24.17 10.04
C ASN A 93 -11.26 23.44 9.02
N LEU A 94 -9.97 23.80 8.96
CA LEU A 94 -9.00 23.10 8.11
C LEU A 94 -8.77 21.66 8.58
N SER A 95 -8.66 21.45 9.89
CA SER A 95 -8.56 20.11 10.49
C SER A 95 -9.78 19.24 10.13
N LYS A 96 -10.99 19.81 10.23
CA LYS A 96 -12.21 19.14 9.80
C LYS A 96 -12.19 18.77 8.31
N THR A 97 -11.75 19.69 7.44
CA THR A 97 -11.61 19.44 6.00
C THR A 97 -10.63 18.31 5.72
N LEU A 98 -9.51 18.27 6.46
CA LEU A 98 -8.52 17.20 6.36
C LEU A 98 -9.09 15.85 6.82
N ASN A 99 -9.87 15.85 7.90
CA ASN A 99 -10.56 14.65 8.41
C ASN A 99 -11.64 14.17 7.43
N ASP A 100 -12.36 15.07 6.75
CA ASP A 100 -13.34 14.71 5.73
C ASP A 100 -12.65 14.07 4.50
N MET A 101 -11.50 14.62 4.09
CA MET A 101 -10.66 14.02 3.04
C MET A 101 -10.10 12.66 3.46
N GLU A 102 -9.70 12.51 4.72
CA GLU A 102 -9.31 11.22 5.28
C GLU A 102 -10.48 10.24 5.29
N LEU A 103 -11.70 10.68 5.64
CA LEU A 103 -12.88 9.84 5.63
C LEU A 103 -13.23 9.39 4.20
N VAL A 104 -12.98 10.23 3.20
CA VAL A 104 -13.09 9.85 1.78
C VAL A 104 -12.05 8.79 1.44
N PHE A 105 -10.82 8.90 1.93
CA PHE A 105 -9.77 7.89 1.73
C PHE A 105 -10.07 6.58 2.48
N GLU A 106 -10.58 6.68 3.70
CA GLU A 106 -11.07 5.53 4.45
C GLU A 106 -12.28 4.92 3.77
N LYS A 107 -13.17 5.69 3.14
CA LYS A 107 -14.30 5.13 2.41
C LYS A 107 -13.86 4.50 1.08
N SER A 108 -13.00 5.15 0.30
CA SER A 108 -12.50 4.58 -0.96
C SER A 108 -11.61 3.36 -0.72
N GLY A 109 -10.81 3.37 0.36
CA GLY A 109 -10.09 2.21 0.87
C GLY A 109 -11.03 1.16 1.45
N ALA A 110 -11.74 1.45 2.54
CA ALA A 110 -12.54 0.49 3.31
C ALA A 110 -13.76 -0.07 2.57
N LEU A 111 -14.40 0.66 1.64
CA LEU A 111 -15.45 0.07 0.79
C LEU A 111 -14.89 -0.95 -0.21
N SER A 112 -13.60 -0.82 -0.58
CA SER A 112 -12.90 -1.82 -1.39
C SER A 112 -12.46 -3.05 -0.58
N PHE A 113 -12.43 -2.94 0.76
CA PHE A 113 -11.87 -3.92 1.70
C PHE A 113 -12.90 -4.59 2.63
N ALA A 114 -14.20 -4.37 2.39
CA ALA A 114 -15.27 -4.95 3.19
C ALA A 114 -15.20 -6.49 3.23
N GLU A 115 -15.58 -7.02 4.38
CA GLU A 115 -15.52 -8.43 4.78
C GLU A 115 -16.37 -9.30 3.84
N PHE A 116 -15.77 -10.33 3.26
CA PHE A 116 -16.51 -11.28 2.43
C PHE A 116 -16.31 -12.69 2.98
N GLU A 117 -17.41 -13.29 3.43
CA GLU A 117 -17.43 -14.67 3.92
C GLU A 117 -17.67 -15.68 2.79
N GLU A 118 -18.34 -15.31 1.68
CA GLU A 118 -18.66 -16.22 0.54
C GLU A 118 -18.60 -15.51 -0.83
N GLY A 119 -18.25 -16.25 -1.90
CA GLY A 119 -18.41 -15.81 -3.31
C GLY A 119 -17.24 -15.01 -3.91
N TYR A 120 -16.00 -15.51 -3.80
CA TYR A 120 -14.80 -14.85 -4.34
C TYR A 120 -14.88 -14.56 -5.84
N ASP A 121 -15.19 -15.57 -6.66
CA ASP A 121 -15.19 -15.46 -8.13
C ASP A 121 -16.24 -14.48 -8.67
N GLU A 122 -17.39 -14.38 -8.00
CA GLU A 122 -18.46 -13.46 -8.39
C GLU A 122 -18.07 -12.01 -8.05
N LYS A 123 -17.47 -11.79 -6.89
CA LYS A 123 -17.04 -10.46 -6.44
C LYS A 123 -15.82 -9.93 -7.17
N MET A 124 -14.89 -10.80 -7.54
CA MET A 124 -13.77 -10.45 -8.41
C MET A 124 -14.27 -9.96 -9.78
N ARG A 125 -15.23 -10.69 -10.37
CA ARG A 125 -15.90 -10.27 -11.62
C ARG A 125 -16.63 -8.94 -11.51
N GLU A 126 -17.24 -8.65 -10.37
CA GLU A 126 -17.97 -7.39 -10.16
C GLU A 126 -17.02 -6.20 -9.90
N LYS A 127 -16.01 -6.39 -9.03
CA LYS A 127 -15.19 -5.27 -8.53
C LYS A 127 -13.98 -4.94 -9.39
N ASN A 128 -13.40 -5.90 -10.10
CA ASN A 128 -12.19 -5.64 -10.89
C ASN A 128 -12.42 -4.64 -12.03
N PRO A 129 -13.52 -4.72 -12.81
CA PRO A 129 -13.81 -3.72 -13.85
C PRO A 129 -13.95 -2.31 -13.30
N MET A 130 -14.71 -2.14 -12.20
CA MET A 130 -14.90 -0.84 -11.56
C MET A 130 -13.58 -0.26 -11.04
N LYS A 131 -12.80 -1.07 -10.33
CA LYS A 131 -11.48 -0.67 -9.84
C LYS A 131 -10.56 -0.26 -11.01
N MET A 132 -10.63 -0.98 -12.14
CA MET A 132 -9.83 -0.67 -13.34
C MET A 132 -10.20 0.67 -13.94
N GLU A 133 -11.50 0.92 -14.11
CA GLU A 133 -12.02 2.18 -14.62
C GLU A 133 -11.57 3.36 -13.75
N GLU A 134 -11.66 3.22 -12.41
CA GLU A 134 -11.18 4.22 -11.46
C GLU A 134 -9.68 4.50 -11.61
N ALA A 135 -8.87 3.45 -11.81
CA ALA A 135 -7.43 3.59 -11.98
C ALA A 135 -7.07 4.25 -13.32
N GLU A 136 -7.76 3.88 -14.39
CA GLU A 136 -7.55 4.47 -15.71
C GLU A 136 -7.98 5.94 -15.76
N GLU A 137 -9.13 6.26 -15.16
CA GLU A 137 -9.59 7.65 -15.00
C GLU A 137 -8.61 8.44 -14.13
N GLY A 138 -8.13 7.85 -13.03
CA GLY A 138 -7.07 8.41 -12.19
C GLY A 138 -5.83 8.79 -13.01
N ARG A 139 -5.34 7.90 -13.88
CA ARG A 139 -4.21 8.21 -14.79
C ARG A 139 -4.57 9.32 -15.76
N ARG A 140 -5.76 9.30 -16.34
CA ARG A 140 -6.24 10.30 -17.32
C ARG A 140 -6.24 11.71 -16.72
N ILE A 141 -6.61 11.85 -15.45
CA ILE A 141 -6.56 13.13 -14.72
C ILE A 141 -5.18 13.47 -14.15
N GLY A 142 -4.18 12.61 -14.37
CA GLY A 142 -2.79 12.80 -13.97
C GLY A 142 -2.47 12.41 -12.53
N ASN A 143 -3.32 11.61 -11.87
CA ASN A 143 -2.98 10.98 -10.60
C ASN A 143 -1.81 10.02 -10.79
N LYS A 144 -1.02 9.91 -9.74
CA LYS A 144 0.16 9.06 -9.69
C LYS A 144 -0.12 7.91 -8.73
N ASN A 145 0.41 6.74 -9.04
CA ASN A 145 0.37 5.65 -8.07
C ASN A 145 1.31 5.96 -6.89
N LEU A 146 1.21 5.19 -5.81
CA LEU A 146 2.05 5.44 -4.64
C LEU A 146 3.52 5.38 -5.03
N MET A 147 3.91 4.40 -5.84
CA MET A 147 5.31 4.22 -6.28
C MET A 147 5.85 5.43 -7.06
N ASP A 148 5.06 5.99 -7.97
CA ASP A 148 5.37 7.18 -8.77
C ASP A 148 5.51 8.43 -7.89
N MET A 149 4.61 8.58 -6.90
CA MET A 149 4.71 9.66 -5.91
C MET A 149 5.96 9.51 -5.05
N LEU A 150 6.24 8.27 -4.63
CA LEU A 150 7.37 7.94 -3.77
C LEU A 150 8.71 8.20 -4.48
N GLN A 151 8.81 8.01 -5.80
CA GLN A 151 10.00 8.37 -6.57
C GLN A 151 10.29 9.88 -6.55
N GLN A 152 9.25 10.73 -6.54
CA GLN A 152 9.41 12.19 -6.43
C GLN A 152 9.84 12.63 -5.04
N LEU A 153 9.36 11.96 -3.99
CA LEU A 153 9.67 12.30 -2.61
C LEU A 153 11.04 11.86 -2.14
N ASN A 154 11.69 10.94 -2.86
CA ASN A 154 13.08 10.57 -2.62
C ASN A 154 14.08 11.72 -2.89
N GLN A 155 13.59 12.89 -3.33
CA GLN A 155 14.37 14.10 -3.56
C GLN A 155 14.57 14.95 -2.28
N SER A 156 13.92 14.61 -1.15
CA SER A 156 14.16 15.26 0.16
C SER A 156 14.36 14.24 1.29
N ASP A 157 15.11 14.61 2.33
CA ASP A 157 15.39 13.73 3.47
C ASP A 157 14.12 13.34 4.24
N GLU A 158 13.17 14.26 4.37
CA GLU A 158 11.89 14.03 5.03
C GLU A 158 10.96 13.14 4.21
N GLY A 159 10.90 13.37 2.90
CA GLY A 159 10.17 12.52 1.96
C GLY A 159 10.74 11.10 1.90
N ARG A 160 12.07 10.97 1.94
CA ARG A 160 12.77 9.69 2.03
C ARG A 160 12.40 8.89 3.28
N ASN A 161 12.28 9.54 4.43
CA ASN A 161 11.87 8.85 5.66
C ASN A 161 10.41 8.34 5.59
N ALA A 162 9.49 9.13 5.02
CA ALA A 162 8.12 8.71 4.78
C ALA A 162 8.05 7.52 3.80
N PHE A 163 8.88 7.57 2.75
CA PHE A 163 9.02 6.50 1.77
C PHE A 163 9.47 5.18 2.41
N VAL A 164 10.55 5.23 3.21
CA VAL A 164 11.05 4.05 3.91
C VAL A 164 9.98 3.44 4.80
N ALA A 165 9.19 4.28 5.50
CA ALA A 165 8.09 3.81 6.34
C ALA A 165 6.99 3.10 5.54
N LEU A 166 6.52 3.68 4.44
CA LEU A 166 5.48 3.07 3.59
C LEU A 166 5.96 1.78 2.92
N ARG A 167 7.20 1.76 2.43
CA ARG A 167 7.82 0.56 1.87
C ARG A 167 7.92 -0.54 2.93
N THR A 168 8.30 -0.19 4.16
CA THR A 168 8.34 -1.14 5.28
C THR A 168 6.96 -1.73 5.56
N VAL A 169 5.88 -0.94 5.43
CA VAL A 169 4.51 -1.45 5.55
C VAL A 169 4.19 -2.46 4.44
N ALA A 170 4.49 -2.13 3.16
CA ALA A 170 4.28 -3.04 2.04
C ALA A 170 5.04 -4.37 2.23
N ILE A 171 6.34 -4.28 2.54
CA ILE A 171 7.21 -5.43 2.82
C ILE A 171 6.65 -6.27 3.97
N SER A 172 6.26 -5.64 5.08
CA SER A 172 5.76 -6.37 6.25
C SER A 172 4.46 -7.12 5.96
N ILE A 173 3.55 -6.52 5.19
CA ILE A 173 2.29 -7.18 4.81
C ILE A 173 2.56 -8.27 3.77
N GLY A 174 3.41 -7.97 2.79
CA GLY A 174 3.84 -8.88 1.74
C GLY A 174 4.42 -10.18 2.29
N ILE A 175 5.41 -10.08 3.20
CA ILE A 175 5.99 -11.24 3.89
C ILE A 175 4.91 -12.08 4.56
N LYS A 176 3.96 -11.44 5.27
CA LYS A 176 2.92 -12.17 6.00
C LYS A 176 1.97 -12.90 5.06
N LEU A 177 1.57 -12.28 3.95
CA LEU A 177 0.75 -12.94 2.92
C LEU A 177 1.52 -14.09 2.25
N SER A 178 2.79 -13.89 1.92
CA SER A 178 3.65 -14.95 1.38
C SER A 178 3.80 -16.13 2.33
N CYS A 179 3.94 -15.89 3.65
CA CYS A 179 3.96 -16.97 4.64
C CYS A 179 2.62 -17.71 4.70
N LEU A 180 1.48 -17.02 4.52
CA LEU A 180 0.17 -17.68 4.44
C LEU A 180 0.03 -18.55 3.18
N LEU A 181 0.63 -18.13 2.05
CA LEU A 181 0.73 -18.97 0.86
C LEU A 181 1.58 -20.22 1.12
N VAL A 182 2.72 -20.10 1.83
CA VAL A 182 3.52 -21.26 2.24
C VAL A 182 2.67 -22.22 3.07
N GLU A 183 1.95 -21.72 4.07
CA GLU A 183 1.09 -22.58 4.89
C GLU A 183 0.00 -23.26 4.07
N TYR A 184 -0.61 -22.55 3.12
CA TYR A 184 -1.58 -23.13 2.20
C TYR A 184 -0.97 -24.28 1.38
N PHE A 185 0.19 -24.06 0.74
CA PHE A 185 0.82 -25.12 -0.06
C PHE A 185 1.35 -26.28 0.80
N LEU A 186 1.77 -26.06 2.03
CA LEU A 186 2.12 -27.16 2.94
C LEU A 186 0.90 -28.04 3.24
N LEU A 187 -0.30 -27.47 3.35
CA LEU A 187 -1.53 -28.28 3.49
C LEU A 187 -1.77 -29.14 2.27
N ILE A 188 -1.68 -28.56 1.07
CA ILE A 188 -1.85 -29.31 -0.19
C ILE A 188 -0.78 -30.39 -0.33
N LEU A 189 0.47 -30.14 0.09
CA LEU A 189 1.53 -31.15 0.04
C LEU A 189 1.19 -32.38 0.90
N GLN A 190 0.56 -32.16 2.05
CA GLN A 190 0.21 -33.22 2.98
C GLN A 190 -1.01 -34.02 2.54
N SER A 191 -1.98 -33.36 1.90
CA SER A 191 -3.24 -33.99 1.51
C SER A 191 -3.28 -34.52 0.08
N GLU A 192 -2.86 -33.71 -0.88
CA GLU A 192 -2.98 -33.97 -2.32
C GLU A 192 -1.67 -33.64 -3.05
N PRO A 193 -0.56 -34.34 -2.74
CA PRO A 193 0.75 -34.02 -3.32
C PRO A 193 0.77 -34.06 -4.85
N ASP A 194 -0.08 -34.90 -5.46
CA ASP A 194 -0.21 -35.03 -6.91
C ASP A 194 -0.88 -33.80 -7.57
N GLN A 195 -1.65 -33.01 -6.80
CA GLN A 195 -2.31 -31.78 -7.29
C GLN A 195 -1.43 -30.54 -7.12
N MET A 196 -0.29 -30.65 -6.43
CA MET A 196 0.57 -29.53 -6.09
C MET A 196 0.96 -28.68 -7.31
N GLU A 197 1.42 -29.32 -8.39
CA GLU A 197 1.87 -28.62 -9.59
C GLU A 197 0.73 -27.88 -10.28
N ALA A 198 -0.42 -28.53 -10.44
CA ALA A 198 -1.62 -27.90 -11.00
C ALA A 198 -2.07 -26.69 -10.16
N LYS A 199 -1.99 -26.79 -8.83
CA LYS A 199 -2.31 -25.69 -7.91
C LYS A 199 -1.32 -24.54 -8.03
N ILE A 200 -0.02 -24.81 -8.09
CA ILE A 200 1.00 -23.76 -8.30
C ILE A 200 0.77 -23.03 -9.63
N GLU A 201 0.46 -23.77 -10.70
CA GLU A 201 0.14 -23.18 -12.02
C GLU A 201 -1.14 -22.35 -11.96
N GLU A 202 -2.21 -22.86 -11.33
CA GLU A 202 -3.46 -22.14 -11.11
C GLU A 202 -3.20 -20.83 -10.36
N VAL A 203 -2.50 -20.91 -9.23
CA VAL A 203 -2.13 -19.75 -8.39
C VAL A 203 -1.35 -18.71 -9.18
N THR A 204 -0.32 -19.15 -9.89
CA THR A 204 0.55 -18.28 -10.68
C THR A 204 -0.24 -17.61 -11.80
N GLY A 205 -1.05 -18.39 -12.52
CA GLY A 205 -1.93 -17.91 -13.58
C GLY A 205 -2.96 -16.90 -13.08
N THR A 206 -3.59 -17.14 -11.93
CA THR A 206 -4.55 -16.20 -11.33
C THR A 206 -3.87 -14.89 -10.93
N ILE A 207 -2.74 -14.94 -10.23
CA ILE A 207 -2.01 -13.73 -9.81
C ILE A 207 -1.57 -12.91 -11.04
N GLN A 208 -1.08 -13.58 -12.09
CA GLN A 208 -0.66 -12.95 -13.33
C GLN A 208 -1.83 -12.40 -14.16
N TRP A 209 -2.95 -13.12 -14.22
CA TRP A 209 -4.15 -12.69 -14.96
C TRP A 209 -4.78 -11.45 -14.34
N GLU A 210 -4.80 -11.41 -13.01
CA GLU A 210 -5.27 -10.28 -12.22
C GLU A 210 -4.20 -9.17 -12.07
N ASN A 211 -3.06 -9.31 -12.76
CA ASN A 211 -2.09 -8.25 -12.95
C ASN A 211 -2.61 -7.26 -14.00
N LEU A 212 -3.49 -6.38 -13.55
CA LEU A 212 -4.23 -5.46 -14.41
C LEU A 212 -3.34 -4.36 -15.03
N GLU A 213 -2.14 -4.14 -14.48
CA GLU A 213 -1.05 -3.38 -15.09
C GLU A 213 0.15 -4.30 -15.20
N GLY A 214 0.61 -4.64 -16.40
CA GLY A 214 1.73 -5.59 -16.63
C GLY A 214 3.10 -5.21 -16.03
N ASN A 215 3.17 -4.26 -15.09
CA ASN A 215 4.36 -3.77 -14.40
C ASN A 215 4.18 -3.68 -12.86
N SER A 216 3.28 -4.43 -12.23
CA SER A 216 3.21 -4.44 -10.76
C SER A 216 4.39 -5.20 -10.14
N VAL A 217 5.21 -4.47 -9.37
CA VAL A 217 6.30 -5.07 -8.59
C VAL A 217 5.80 -5.97 -7.45
N ILE A 218 4.61 -5.68 -6.90
CA ILE A 218 4.02 -6.51 -5.84
C ILE A 218 3.62 -7.87 -6.44
N ILE A 219 2.91 -7.86 -7.57
CA ILE A 219 2.51 -9.09 -8.26
C ILE A 219 3.73 -9.87 -8.73
N ASP A 220 4.70 -9.22 -9.40
CA ASP A 220 5.94 -9.86 -9.86
C ASP A 220 6.63 -10.63 -8.72
N LEU A 221 6.67 -10.04 -7.52
CA LEU A 221 7.29 -10.67 -6.36
C LEU A 221 6.45 -11.85 -5.84
N PHE A 222 5.13 -11.73 -5.78
CA PHE A 222 4.28 -12.86 -5.38
C PHE A 222 4.38 -14.03 -6.36
N VAL A 223 4.44 -13.77 -7.66
CA VAL A 223 4.70 -14.78 -8.69
C VAL A 223 6.03 -15.47 -8.40
N SER A 224 7.11 -14.70 -8.20
CA SER A 224 8.43 -15.25 -7.87
C SER A 224 8.40 -16.12 -6.60
N VAL A 225 7.69 -15.70 -5.56
CA VAL A 225 7.50 -16.48 -4.32
C VAL A 225 6.80 -17.80 -4.60
N VAL A 226 5.70 -17.79 -5.36
CA VAL A 226 4.93 -19.01 -5.69
C VAL A 226 5.77 -19.97 -6.52
N GLU A 227 6.48 -19.48 -7.54
CA GLU A 227 7.38 -20.30 -8.37
C GLU A 227 8.46 -20.98 -7.52
N PHE A 228 9.01 -20.27 -6.54
CA PHE A 228 9.99 -20.82 -5.62
C PHE A 228 9.43 -21.84 -4.66
N ILE A 229 8.25 -21.57 -4.08
CA ILE A 229 7.55 -22.58 -3.29
C ILE A 229 7.39 -23.84 -4.13
N GLY A 230 6.92 -23.73 -5.37
CA GLY A 230 6.76 -24.88 -6.25
C GLY A 230 8.06 -25.63 -6.56
N LYS A 231 9.16 -24.91 -6.73
CA LYS A 231 10.50 -25.51 -6.91
C LYS A 231 10.92 -26.30 -5.66
N GLU A 232 10.80 -25.73 -4.47
CA GLU A 232 11.22 -26.38 -3.22
C GLU A 232 10.33 -27.58 -2.88
N MET A 233 9.02 -27.48 -3.11
CA MET A 233 8.08 -28.57 -2.90
C MET A 233 8.43 -29.78 -3.79
N ARG A 234 8.76 -29.58 -5.07
CA ARG A 234 9.22 -30.66 -5.98
C ARG A 234 10.54 -31.31 -5.53
N ASN A 235 11.45 -30.53 -4.98
CA ASN A 235 12.73 -31.04 -4.47
C ASN A 235 12.55 -31.89 -3.19
N SER A 236 11.49 -31.63 -2.41
CA SER A 236 11.19 -32.36 -1.19
C SER A 236 10.56 -33.74 -1.47
N THR A 237 9.64 -33.85 -2.43
CA THR A 237 8.98 -35.12 -2.81
C THR A 237 9.93 -36.13 -3.46
N THR A 238 10.98 -35.65 -4.15
CA THR A 238 11.92 -36.52 -4.88
C THR A 238 12.92 -37.25 -3.96
N LYS A 239 13.10 -36.83 -2.70
CA LYS A 239 14.13 -37.39 -1.80
C LYS A 239 13.66 -38.60 -0.96
N GLY A 240 12.38 -38.98 -1.00
CA GLY A 240 11.77 -39.98 -0.11
C GLY A 240 11.41 -41.34 -0.73
N SER A 241 12.02 -41.76 -1.85
CA SER A 241 11.63 -42.99 -2.59
C SER A 241 12.07 -44.31 -1.93
N SER A 242 11.95 -44.44 -0.61
CA SER A 242 12.00 -45.74 0.09
C SER A 242 10.81 -45.99 1.01
N ALA A 243 9.84 -45.06 1.09
CA ALA A 243 8.61 -45.21 1.87
C ALA A 243 7.33 -45.12 1.01
N ALA A 244 7.47 -45.09 -0.32
CA ALA A 244 6.35 -45.01 -1.27
C ALA A 244 5.42 -46.23 -1.20
N ASP A 245 5.92 -47.40 -0.78
CA ASP A 245 5.14 -48.65 -0.76
C ASP A 245 4.21 -48.79 0.45
N GLN A 246 4.27 -47.92 1.47
CA GLN A 246 3.40 -48.03 2.67
C GLN A 246 2.30 -46.97 2.78
N LYS A 247 2.36 -45.87 2.02
CA LYS A 247 1.33 -44.80 2.07
C LYS A 247 0.21 -44.98 1.04
N GLU A 248 0.42 -45.78 0.00
CA GLU A 248 -0.56 -46.02 -1.06
C GLU A 248 -1.78 -46.85 -0.57
N GLU A 249 -1.64 -47.59 0.54
CA GLU A 249 -2.71 -48.45 1.08
C GLU A 249 -3.69 -47.72 2.03
N MET A 250 -3.31 -46.58 2.63
CA MET A 250 -4.22 -45.73 3.42
C MET A 250 -4.95 -44.65 2.61
N MET A 251 -4.48 -44.33 1.40
CA MET A 251 -5.06 -43.27 0.56
C MET A 251 -6.28 -43.70 -0.27
N LYS A 252 -6.66 -44.98 -0.26
CA LYS A 252 -7.80 -45.48 -1.07
C LYS A 252 -9.18 -45.31 -0.42
N GLU A 253 -9.29 -45.01 0.88
CA GLU A 253 -10.59 -45.00 1.56
C GLU A 253 -11.12 -43.61 1.96
N ASN A 254 -10.30 -42.56 1.94
CA ASN A 254 -10.75 -41.20 2.20
C ASN A 254 -10.19 -40.24 1.15
N HIS A 255 -10.77 -40.25 -0.05
CA HIS A 255 -10.71 -39.08 -0.93
C HIS A 255 -11.46 -37.94 -0.23
N VAL A 256 -10.77 -37.25 0.68
CA VAL A 256 -11.19 -35.93 1.16
C VAL A 256 -11.00 -35.01 -0.04
N TRP A 257 -12.03 -34.93 -0.88
CA TRP A 257 -12.10 -33.95 -1.95
C TRP A 257 -12.07 -32.58 -1.27
N TYR A 258 -10.97 -31.84 -1.44
CA TYR A 258 -10.88 -30.48 -0.92
C TYR A 258 -11.98 -29.63 -1.57
N GLY A 259 -13.02 -29.37 -0.78
CA GLY A 259 -14.28 -28.80 -1.24
C GLY A 259 -14.22 -27.29 -1.42
N GLU A 260 -15.42 -26.70 -1.59
CA GLU A 260 -15.70 -25.25 -1.67
C GLU A 260 -14.88 -24.41 -0.66
N ARG A 261 -14.63 -24.95 0.56
CA ARG A 261 -13.84 -24.31 1.63
C ARG A 261 -12.36 -24.07 1.31
N GLU A 262 -11.71 -24.99 0.59
CA GLU A 262 -10.31 -24.81 0.18
C GLU A 262 -10.19 -23.70 -0.88
N LYS A 263 -11.10 -23.73 -1.85
CA LYS A 263 -11.23 -22.68 -2.87
C LYS A 263 -11.52 -21.33 -2.25
N ASP A 264 -12.35 -21.29 -1.20
CA ASP A 264 -12.60 -20.07 -0.44
C ASP A 264 -11.34 -19.56 0.27
N LEU A 265 -10.53 -20.44 0.89
CA LEU A 265 -9.30 -20.02 1.57
C LEU A 265 -8.28 -19.44 0.58
N LEU A 266 -8.03 -20.14 -0.53
CA LEU A 266 -7.12 -19.68 -1.57
C LEU A 266 -7.60 -18.36 -2.18
N GLY A 267 -8.91 -18.27 -2.50
CA GLY A 267 -9.53 -17.05 -3.00
C GLY A 267 -9.36 -15.86 -2.05
N ILE A 268 -9.51 -16.06 -0.73
CA ILE A 268 -9.30 -14.99 0.26
C ILE A 268 -7.84 -14.54 0.29
N ILE A 269 -6.88 -15.47 0.23
CA ILE A 269 -5.45 -15.11 0.19
C ILE A 269 -5.16 -14.27 -1.06
N PHE A 270 -5.65 -14.69 -2.24
CA PHE A 270 -5.48 -13.92 -3.47
C PHE A 270 -6.13 -12.57 -3.44
N PHE A 271 -7.35 -12.49 -2.92
CA PHE A 271 -8.03 -11.23 -2.78
C PHE A 271 -7.19 -10.23 -1.99
N GLU A 272 -6.51 -10.68 -0.94
CA GLU A 272 -5.65 -9.83 -0.14
C GLU A 272 -4.30 -9.52 -0.78
N VAL A 273 -3.74 -10.41 -1.60
CA VAL A 273 -2.59 -10.10 -2.47
C VAL A 273 -2.95 -8.97 -3.44
N LEU A 274 -4.11 -9.06 -4.10
CA LEU A 274 -4.57 -8.05 -5.06
C LEU A 274 -4.95 -6.74 -4.38
N ASN A 275 -5.49 -6.79 -3.15
CA ASN A 275 -5.72 -5.58 -2.37
C ASN A 275 -4.41 -4.91 -1.96
N LEU A 276 -3.36 -5.69 -1.69
CA LEU A 276 -2.05 -5.12 -1.36
C LEU A 276 -1.47 -4.44 -2.60
N ASP A 277 -1.52 -5.11 -3.75
CA ASP A 277 -1.17 -4.51 -5.02
C ASP A 277 -1.98 -3.22 -5.27
N PHE A 278 -3.30 -3.28 -5.11
CA PHE A 278 -4.18 -2.13 -5.30
C PHE A 278 -3.79 -0.93 -4.43
N ALA A 279 -3.46 -1.18 -3.15
CA ALA A 279 -3.13 -0.13 -2.19
C ALA A 279 -1.83 0.63 -2.52
N PHE A 280 -0.89 0.01 -3.25
CA PHE A 280 0.44 0.57 -3.52
C PHE A 280 0.69 0.86 -5.01
N SER A 281 0.06 0.11 -5.92
CA SER A 281 0.32 0.18 -7.37
C SER A 281 -0.69 1.05 -8.12
N ARG A 282 -1.86 1.38 -7.54
CA ARG A 282 -2.87 2.16 -8.26
C ARG A 282 -2.79 3.67 -8.04
N PRO A 283 -3.12 4.47 -9.08
CA PRO A 283 -3.12 5.94 -9.04
C PRO A 283 -4.38 6.51 -8.37
N ILE A 284 -4.58 6.10 -7.12
CA ILE A 284 -5.66 6.58 -6.25
C ILE A 284 -5.23 7.87 -5.53
N PHE A 285 -3.93 8.17 -5.53
CA PHE A 285 -3.40 9.32 -4.82
C PHE A 285 -3.58 10.60 -5.65
N LEU A 286 -4.56 11.39 -5.24
CA LEU A 286 -4.86 12.73 -5.76
C LEU A 286 -3.73 13.76 -5.56
N MET A 287 -2.63 13.40 -4.90
CA MET A 287 -1.65 14.36 -4.42
C MET A 287 -0.38 14.34 -5.27
N ARG A 288 -0.17 15.39 -6.05
CA ARG A 288 1.14 15.66 -6.68
C ARG A 288 2.26 15.85 -5.65
N PHE A 289 1.93 16.12 -4.38
CA PHE A 289 2.87 16.26 -3.25
C PHE A 289 2.20 15.83 -1.95
N PRO A 290 2.22 14.55 -1.57
CA PRO A 290 1.65 14.15 -0.29
C PRO A 290 2.63 14.56 0.82
N HIS A 291 2.12 15.34 1.78
CA HIS A 291 2.84 15.64 3.02
C HIS A 291 3.25 14.35 3.73
N LYS A 292 4.42 14.36 4.36
CA LYS A 292 4.94 13.22 5.14
C LYS A 292 3.92 12.71 6.15
N GLU A 293 3.22 13.61 6.83
CA GLU A 293 2.21 13.30 7.83
C GLU A 293 1.06 12.48 7.23
N ILE A 294 0.62 12.85 6.03
CA ILE A 294 -0.44 12.16 5.29
C ILE A 294 0.04 10.77 4.88
N LEU A 295 1.25 10.63 4.36
CA LEU A 295 1.84 9.34 4.00
C LEU A 295 1.99 8.40 5.19
N VAL A 296 2.44 8.92 6.33
CA VAL A 296 2.53 8.15 7.57
C VAL A 296 1.14 7.68 8.01
N LYS A 297 0.11 8.53 7.87
CA LYS A 297 -1.27 8.19 8.21
C LYS A 297 -1.83 7.11 7.28
N ILE A 298 -1.62 7.23 5.97
CA ILE A 298 -1.96 6.23 4.97
C ILE A 298 -1.31 4.88 5.32
N GLY A 299 0.00 4.88 5.62
CA GLY A 299 0.72 3.66 5.99
C GLY A 299 0.14 3.00 7.24
N LYS A 300 -0.22 3.79 8.26
CA LYS A 300 -0.89 3.29 9.48
C LYS A 300 -2.26 2.69 9.14
N ASN A 301 -3.04 3.33 8.29
CA ASN A 301 -4.38 2.86 7.91
C ASN A 301 -4.32 1.57 7.09
N ILE A 302 -3.39 1.47 6.13
CA ILE A 302 -3.12 0.24 5.39
C ILE A 302 -2.71 -0.87 6.35
N SER A 303 -1.74 -0.61 7.24
CA SER A 303 -1.26 -1.59 8.22
C SER A 303 -2.39 -2.09 9.13
N LYS A 304 -3.23 -1.19 9.64
CA LYS A 304 -4.38 -1.51 10.49
C LYS A 304 -5.41 -2.37 9.74
N SER A 305 -5.72 -2.01 8.49
CA SER A 305 -6.65 -2.75 7.62
C SER A 305 -6.18 -4.19 7.40
N PHE A 306 -4.92 -4.37 7.00
CA PHE A 306 -4.35 -5.70 6.73
C PHE A 306 -4.17 -6.55 7.99
N LYS A 307 -3.97 -5.94 9.17
CA LYS A 307 -3.87 -6.70 10.42
C LYS A 307 -5.09 -7.60 10.64
N LEU A 308 -6.30 -7.06 10.51
CA LEU A 308 -7.54 -7.82 10.74
C LEU A 308 -7.74 -8.91 9.67
N LYS A 309 -7.42 -8.59 8.42
CA LYS A 309 -7.52 -9.52 7.28
C LYS A 309 -6.58 -10.71 7.43
N LEU A 310 -5.33 -10.46 7.83
CA LEU A 310 -4.34 -11.51 8.06
C LEU A 310 -4.75 -12.43 9.22
N GLU A 311 -5.27 -11.88 10.32
CA GLU A 311 -5.78 -12.70 11.42
C GLU A 311 -6.97 -13.55 11.01
N ARG A 312 -7.86 -13.03 10.15
CA ARG A 312 -8.96 -13.83 9.57
C ARG A 312 -8.45 -14.99 8.72
N ILE A 313 -7.49 -14.75 7.84
CA ILE A 313 -6.91 -15.82 7.01
C ILE A 313 -6.27 -16.88 7.90
N LYS A 314 -5.51 -16.48 8.93
CA LYS A 314 -4.92 -17.41 9.90
C LYS A 314 -5.98 -18.25 10.62
N LEU A 315 -7.09 -17.64 11.02
CA LEU A 315 -8.18 -18.37 11.66
C LEU A 315 -8.79 -19.41 10.72
N LYS A 316 -9.09 -19.04 9.46
CA LYS A 316 -9.59 -19.98 8.45
C LYS A 316 -8.58 -21.10 8.17
N MET A 317 -7.29 -20.76 8.08
CA MET A 317 -6.20 -21.73 7.92
C MET A 317 -6.17 -22.73 9.09
N TYR A 318 -6.32 -22.25 10.32
CA TYR A 318 -6.40 -23.09 11.52
C TYR A 318 -7.63 -24.00 11.52
N GLU A 319 -8.78 -23.49 11.09
CA GLU A 319 -10.02 -24.28 10.96
C GLU A 319 -9.86 -25.42 9.94
N VAL A 320 -9.27 -25.13 8.77
CA VAL A 320 -8.95 -26.13 7.74
C VAL A 320 -8.00 -27.19 8.29
N LYS A 321 -6.87 -26.77 8.89
CA LYS A 321 -5.90 -27.66 9.55
C LYS A 321 -6.55 -28.59 10.57
N LYS A 322 -7.36 -28.02 11.47
CA LYS A 322 -8.02 -28.77 12.55
C LYS A 322 -9.04 -29.78 12.03
N LEU A 323 -9.83 -29.40 11.03
CA LEU A 323 -10.91 -30.25 10.52
C LEU A 323 -10.42 -31.39 9.64
N GLU A 324 -9.29 -31.21 8.94
CA GLU A 324 -8.85 -32.16 7.91
C GLU A 324 -7.70 -33.05 8.37
N PHE A 325 -6.81 -32.55 9.24
CA PHE A 325 -5.60 -33.28 9.61
C PHE A 325 -5.63 -33.82 11.05
N ASP A 326 -6.60 -33.40 11.88
CA ASP A 326 -6.67 -33.66 13.32
C ASP A 326 -5.31 -33.41 14.04
N GLN A 327 -4.47 -32.57 13.43
CA GLN A 327 -3.12 -32.27 13.87
C GLN A 327 -3.17 -31.15 14.89
N SER A 328 -2.53 -31.36 16.04
CA SER A 328 -2.17 -30.26 16.91
C SER A 328 -0.98 -29.51 16.29
N VAL A 329 -0.84 -28.21 16.58
CA VAL A 329 0.28 -27.39 16.10
C VAL A 329 1.64 -27.94 16.59
N GLU A 330 1.65 -28.82 17.58
CA GLU A 330 2.86 -29.42 18.17
C GLU A 330 3.30 -30.72 17.48
N ASP A 331 2.52 -31.25 16.54
CA ASP A 331 2.79 -32.53 15.84
C ASP A 331 3.36 -32.35 14.42
N GLU A 332 3.81 -31.14 14.04
CA GLU A 332 4.40 -30.89 12.72
C GLU A 332 5.72 -31.67 12.56
N ASP A 333 5.83 -32.47 11.50
CA ASP A 333 7.01 -33.32 11.32
C ASP A 333 8.28 -32.47 11.07
N PRO A 334 9.46 -32.96 11.49
CA PRO A 334 10.69 -32.18 11.40
C PRO A 334 11.06 -31.74 9.98
N GLU A 335 10.71 -32.53 8.95
CA GLU A 335 11.04 -32.22 7.55
C GLU A 335 10.15 -31.08 7.02
N THR A 336 8.85 -31.13 7.30
CA THR A 336 7.89 -30.06 7.00
C THR A 336 8.31 -28.77 7.70
N LYS A 337 8.71 -28.84 8.97
CA LYS A 337 9.20 -27.68 9.72
C LYS A 337 10.46 -27.07 9.09
N GLU A 338 11.44 -27.90 8.74
CA GLU A 338 12.67 -27.42 8.09
C GLU A 338 12.39 -26.79 6.72
N LEU A 339 11.48 -27.38 5.93
CA LEU A 339 11.02 -26.82 4.67
C LEU A 339 10.33 -25.46 4.87
N LYS A 340 9.42 -25.36 5.84
CA LYS A 340 8.75 -24.11 6.19
C LYS A 340 9.74 -23.02 6.57
N GLU A 341 10.70 -23.31 7.45
CA GLU A 341 11.73 -22.37 7.88
C GLU A 341 12.60 -21.87 6.71
N ARG A 342 13.00 -22.77 5.79
CA ARG A 342 13.70 -22.39 4.54
C ARG A 342 12.85 -21.46 3.68
N LEU A 343 11.59 -21.81 3.43
CA LEU A 343 10.69 -21.02 2.60
C LEU A 343 10.49 -19.61 3.20
N GLU A 344 10.25 -19.51 4.51
CA GLU A 344 10.08 -18.23 5.20
C GLU A 344 11.35 -17.37 5.17
N MET A 345 12.53 -17.97 5.25
CA MET A 345 13.81 -17.26 5.18
C MET A 345 13.99 -16.61 3.80
N GLU A 346 13.86 -17.41 2.73
CA GLU A 346 13.99 -16.91 1.36
C GLU A 346 12.92 -15.83 1.05
N ILE A 347 11.68 -16.04 1.48
CA ILE A 347 10.60 -15.05 1.30
C ILE A 347 10.99 -13.71 1.92
N LYS A 348 11.54 -13.71 3.13
CA LYS A 348 12.02 -12.48 3.78
C LYS A 348 13.13 -11.85 2.94
N GLU A 349 14.11 -12.63 2.49
CA GLU A 349 15.21 -12.12 1.66
C GLU A 349 14.70 -11.42 0.40
N ARG A 350 13.80 -12.04 -0.37
CA ARG A 350 13.22 -11.43 -1.59
C ARG A 350 12.44 -10.15 -1.32
N TRP A 351 11.63 -10.14 -0.27
CA TRP A 351 10.90 -8.94 0.15
C TRP A 351 11.85 -7.85 0.67
N TYR A 352 13.01 -8.20 1.22
CA TYR A 352 14.04 -7.23 1.61
C TYR A 352 14.94 -6.81 0.44
N GLU A 353 15.09 -7.59 -0.62
CA GLU A 353 15.78 -7.16 -1.85
C GLU A 353 15.05 -6.00 -2.53
N LEU A 354 13.72 -6.09 -2.68
CA LEU A 354 12.81 -5.14 -2.01
C LEU A 354 13.36 -3.76 -1.66
N SER A 355 13.90 -3.70 -0.44
CA SER A 355 14.38 -2.54 0.27
C SER A 355 15.75 -2.01 -0.20
N PHE A 356 16.48 -2.77 -1.01
CA PHE A 356 17.85 -2.46 -1.43
C PHE A 356 18.04 -2.31 -2.94
N SER A 357 17.11 -2.79 -3.77
CA SER A 357 17.26 -2.74 -5.22
C SER A 357 17.02 -1.32 -5.76
N ASN A 358 18.07 -0.72 -6.34
CA ASN A 358 17.98 0.43 -7.24
C ASN A 358 17.20 0.10 -8.53
N GLU A 359 16.89 -1.17 -8.79
CA GLU A 359 16.15 -1.64 -9.97
C GLU A 359 14.74 -1.08 -10.06
N LEU A 360 14.04 -0.82 -8.95
CA LEU A 360 12.73 -0.17 -8.97
C LEU A 360 12.81 1.27 -9.52
N VAL A 361 13.91 1.97 -9.25
CA VAL A 361 14.20 3.30 -9.80
C VAL A 361 14.55 3.19 -11.29
N ASN A 362 15.38 2.22 -11.66
CA ASN A 362 15.84 2.03 -13.04
C ASN A 362 14.76 1.47 -13.99
N LYS A 363 13.87 0.58 -13.51
CA LYS A 363 12.78 -0.02 -14.31
C LYS A 363 11.73 1.05 -14.66
N VAL A 364 11.46 2.00 -13.75
CA VAL A 364 10.58 3.16 -14.01
C VAL A 364 11.24 4.21 -14.92
N GLU A 365 12.56 4.42 -14.79
CA GLU A 365 13.32 5.27 -15.72
C GLU A 365 13.34 4.72 -17.15
N SER A 366 13.40 3.39 -17.32
CA SER A 366 13.36 2.74 -18.63
C SER A 366 12.00 2.83 -19.35
N LEU A 367 10.91 3.09 -18.60
CA LEU A 367 9.56 3.27 -19.15
C LEU A 367 9.27 4.70 -19.62
N HIS A 368 10.12 5.68 -19.26
CA HIS A 368 10.00 7.08 -19.66
C HIS A 368 10.84 7.48 -20.89
N ILE A 369 11.51 6.51 -21.52
CA ILE A 369 12.22 6.68 -22.79
C ILE A 369 11.48 5.89 -23.87
N LYS A 370 10.42 6.47 -24.41
CA LYS A 370 9.91 6.16 -25.77
C LYS A 370 9.15 7.34 -26.35
#